data_AF-A0A6S6QU25-F1
#
_entry.id   AF-A0A6S6QU25-F1
#
_cell.length_a   1.000
_cell.length_b   1.000
_cell.length_c   1.000
_cell.angle_alpha   90.00
_cell.angle_beta   90.00
_cell.angle_gamma   90.00
#
_symmetry.space_group_name_H-M   'P 1'
#
loop_
_entity.id
_entity.type
_entity.pdbx_description
1 polymer ?
#
loop_
_entity_poly.entity_id
_entity_poly.type
_entity_poly.pdbx_seq_one_letter_code
_entity_poly.pdbx_strand_id
1 'polypeptide(L)'
;MVEFSKIAPFLQDPLVLIGFFFVVFFGFGRAILKAGIIPVLDRRGGYRILSSILLYGFIIGLAVTLLGFGLKYRELSEAEQRGAVRLLNEELAGDLQVARELHLNTVSILNAVQTVSGVLRHEKIPLLAALFPAENIDLSKIIPASLPYARQVLTAAKDSGVLDDSSEQRKFALAARATTRTIQTTKGVIESLADTAGSRYVITSASWDANLPILRKVHVIDVSRMQSLYNDLRLLRTNYGVVINHSQSYLSAVNDFLSSPEPIDEYRLSHVLAAERLFLMTVSVYSKSLAEKIEVIDKERTEIRTMMIALGGNSAINLETTKAGVIP
;
A
#
# COMPACT_ATOMS: atom_id res chain seq x y z
N MET A 1 -8.81 -37.79 -7.93
CA MET A 1 -9.93 -37.17 -7.20
C MET A 1 -9.97 -35.63 -7.29
N VAL A 2 -8.86 -34.92 -7.58
CA VAL A 2 -8.80 -33.45 -7.63
C VAL A 2 -9.61 -32.83 -8.80
N GLU A 3 -9.87 -33.57 -9.88
CA GLU A 3 -10.60 -33.04 -11.04
C GLU A 3 -12.11 -32.93 -10.85
N PHE A 4 -12.71 -33.82 -10.04
CA PHE A 4 -14.16 -33.79 -9.81
C PHE A 4 -14.58 -32.53 -9.03
N SER A 5 -13.72 -32.04 -8.13
CA SER A 5 -13.96 -30.80 -7.38
C SER A 5 -14.06 -29.57 -8.28
N LYS A 6 -13.44 -29.58 -9.47
CA LYS A 6 -13.54 -28.47 -10.42
C LYS A 6 -14.83 -28.52 -11.23
N ILE A 7 -15.42 -29.71 -11.41
CA ILE A 7 -16.63 -29.91 -12.22
C ILE A 7 -17.90 -29.83 -11.36
N ALA A 8 -17.82 -30.19 -10.08
CA ALA A 8 -18.95 -30.20 -9.14
C ALA A 8 -19.76 -28.88 -9.07
N PRO A 9 -19.15 -27.68 -9.10
CA PRO A 9 -19.90 -26.42 -9.07
C PRO A 9 -20.82 -26.21 -10.29
N PHE A 10 -20.47 -26.80 -11.44
CA PHE A 10 -21.24 -26.67 -12.68
C PHE A 10 -22.48 -27.56 -12.69
N LEU A 11 -22.47 -28.66 -11.95
CA LEU A 11 -23.60 -29.59 -11.84
C LEU A 11 -24.72 -29.06 -10.94
N GLN A 12 -24.49 -27.99 -10.18
CA GLN A 12 -25.53 -27.32 -9.38
C GLN A 12 -26.42 -26.40 -10.22
N ASP A 13 -26.05 -26.10 -11.47
CA ASP A 13 -26.85 -25.26 -12.36
C ASP A 13 -28.04 -26.07 -12.93
N PRO A 14 -29.29 -25.62 -12.72
CA PRO A 14 -30.47 -26.34 -13.21
C PRO A 14 -30.47 -26.48 -14.75
N LEU A 15 -29.85 -25.56 -15.50
CA LEU A 15 -29.78 -25.63 -16.96
C LEU A 15 -28.84 -26.75 -17.42
N VAL A 16 -27.71 -26.91 -16.73
CA VAL A 16 -26.76 -28.03 -16.96
C VAL A 16 -27.43 -29.36 -16.65
N LEU A 17 -28.18 -29.44 -15.55
CA LEU A 17 -28.92 -30.65 -15.17
C LEU A 17 -30.02 -31.01 -16.17
N ILE A 18 -30.81 -30.04 -16.63
CA ILE A 18 -31.86 -30.24 -17.64
C ILE A 18 -31.24 -30.68 -18.97
N GLY A 19 -30.15 -30.04 -19.41
CA GLY A 19 -29.43 -30.43 -20.62
C GLY A 19 -28.87 -31.85 -20.52
N PHE A 20 -28.22 -32.17 -19.40
CA PHE A 20 -27.67 -33.49 -19.13
C PHE A 20 -28.76 -34.57 -19.12
N PHE A 21 -29.91 -34.28 -18.50
CA PHE A 21 -31.07 -35.17 -18.51
C PHE A 21 -31.55 -35.45 -19.94
N PHE A 22 -31.67 -34.43 -20.80
CA PHE A 22 -32.03 -34.64 -22.21
C PHE A 22 -31.00 -35.47 -22.97
N VAL A 23 -29.70 -35.22 -22.77
CA VAL A 23 -28.62 -36.00 -23.39
C VAL A 23 -28.72 -37.48 -22.99
N VAL A 24 -28.95 -37.77 -21.71
CA VAL A 24 -29.11 -39.14 -21.21
C VAL A 24 -30.41 -39.77 -21.71
N PHE A 25 -31.54 -39.06 -21.62
CA PHE A 25 -32.85 -39.56 -22.03
C PHE A 25 -32.91 -39.88 -23.53
N PHE A 26 -32.52 -38.93 -24.38
CA PHE A 26 -32.50 -39.14 -25.83
C PHE A 26 -31.36 -40.06 -26.27
N GLY A 27 -30.22 -40.05 -25.57
CA GLY A 27 -29.12 -40.99 -25.81
C GLY A 27 -29.53 -42.43 -25.54
N PHE A 28 -30.21 -42.67 -24.41
CA PHE A 28 -30.74 -43.97 -24.03
C PHE A 28 -31.86 -44.43 -24.98
N GLY A 29 -32.80 -43.54 -25.32
CA GLY A 29 -33.83 -43.83 -26.31
C GLY A 29 -33.24 -44.19 -27.68
N ARG A 30 -32.15 -43.55 -28.08
CA ARG A 30 -31.44 -43.87 -29.33
C ARG A 30 -30.72 -45.22 -29.24
N ALA A 31 -30.13 -45.54 -28.10
CA ALA A 31 -29.47 -46.82 -27.87
C ALA A 31 -30.46 -47.99 -27.91
N ILE A 32 -31.64 -47.85 -27.28
CA ILE A 32 -32.71 -48.86 -27.31
C ILE A 32 -33.21 -49.09 -28.74
N LEU A 33 -33.42 -48.03 -29.52
CA LEU A 33 -33.85 -48.16 -30.92
C LEU A 33 -32.79 -48.82 -31.80
N LYS A 34 -31.49 -48.51 -31.58
CA LYS A 34 -30.39 -49.19 -32.27
C LYS A 34 -30.28 -50.66 -31.90
N ALA A 35 -30.58 -51.02 -30.65
CA ALA A 35 -30.51 -52.39 -30.15
C ALA A 35 -31.67 -53.28 -30.62
N GLY A 36 -32.68 -52.73 -31.31
CA GLY A 36 -33.81 -53.51 -31.85
C GLY A 36 -34.77 -54.05 -30.78
N ILE A 37 -34.69 -53.55 -29.55
CA ILE A 37 -35.51 -54.01 -28.41
C ILE A 37 -36.99 -53.62 -28.60
N ILE A 38 -37.27 -52.53 -29.31
CA ILE A 38 -38.63 -52.12 -29.68
C ILE A 38 -38.89 -52.59 -31.11
N PRO A 39 -39.91 -53.45 -31.36
CA PRO A 39 -40.20 -53.95 -32.70
C PRO A 39 -40.51 -52.79 -33.65
N VAL A 40 -39.89 -52.85 -34.82
CA VAL A 40 -39.95 -51.81 -35.86
C VAL A 40 -41.41 -51.59 -36.26
N LEU A 41 -41.97 -50.43 -35.96
CA LEU A 41 -43.29 -50.02 -36.47
C LEU A 41 -43.29 -50.12 -38.01
N ASP A 42 -44.20 -50.92 -38.56
CA ASP A 42 -44.30 -51.15 -40.01
C ASP A 42 -44.69 -49.87 -40.78
N ARG A 43 -44.09 -49.74 -41.97
CA ARG A 43 -44.35 -48.85 -43.12
C ARG A 43 -44.07 -47.34 -43.00
N ARG A 44 -42.83 -47.03 -43.39
CA ARG A 44 -42.31 -45.90 -44.21
C ARG A 44 -42.27 -44.48 -43.62
N GLY A 45 -43.03 -44.14 -42.58
CA GLY A 45 -43.00 -42.78 -41.99
C GLY A 45 -42.47 -42.69 -40.55
N GLY A 46 -42.97 -43.56 -39.67
CA GLY A 46 -42.79 -43.41 -38.21
C GLY A 46 -41.35 -43.52 -37.72
N TYR A 47 -40.57 -44.45 -38.26
CA TYR A 47 -39.16 -44.62 -37.88
C TYR A 47 -38.31 -43.37 -38.20
N ARG A 48 -38.55 -42.73 -39.35
CA ARG A 48 -37.83 -41.53 -39.77
C ARG A 48 -38.19 -40.34 -38.88
N ILE A 49 -39.46 -40.19 -38.51
CA ILE A 49 -39.91 -39.12 -37.62
C ILE A 49 -39.35 -39.34 -36.20
N LEU A 50 -39.47 -40.54 -35.65
CA LEU A 50 -38.96 -40.88 -34.33
C LEU A 50 -37.44 -40.70 -34.24
N SER A 51 -36.69 -41.19 -35.24
CA SER A 51 -35.23 -41.00 -35.31
C SER A 51 -34.84 -39.52 -35.41
N SER A 52 -35.62 -38.71 -36.12
CA SER A 52 -35.39 -37.26 -36.21
C SER A 52 -35.64 -36.57 -34.87
N ILE A 53 -36.74 -36.90 -34.18
CA ILE A 53 -37.07 -36.35 -32.85
C ILE A 53 -35.95 -36.68 -31.85
N LEU A 54 -35.45 -37.92 -31.84
CA LEU A 54 -34.35 -38.32 -30.97
C LEU A 54 -33.02 -37.65 -31.32
N LEU A 55 -32.73 -37.44 -32.60
CA LEU A 55 -31.52 -36.74 -33.03
C LEU A 55 -31.57 -35.26 -32.62
N TYR A 56 -32.67 -34.57 -32.92
CA TYR A 56 -32.84 -33.16 -32.56
C TYR A 56 -32.92 -32.97 -31.05
N GLY A 57 -33.62 -33.84 -30.32
CA GLY A 57 -33.66 -33.82 -28.86
C GLY A 57 -32.27 -33.99 -28.22
N PHE A 58 -31.45 -34.89 -28.76
CA PHE A 58 -30.07 -35.06 -28.32
C PHE A 58 -29.19 -33.83 -28.60
N ILE A 59 -29.28 -33.25 -29.81
CA ILE A 59 -28.52 -32.04 -30.19
C ILE A 59 -28.94 -30.85 -29.32
N ILE A 60 -30.25 -30.66 -29.09
CA ILE A 60 -30.78 -29.62 -28.21
C ILE A 60 -30.28 -29.82 -26.78
N GLY A 61 -30.35 -31.04 -26.24
CA GLY A 61 -29.82 -31.36 -24.91
C GLY A 61 -28.33 -31.03 -24.77
N LEU A 62 -27.54 -31.37 -25.79
CA LEU A 62 -26.11 -31.05 -25.82
C LEU A 62 -25.87 -29.54 -25.87
N ALA A 63 -26.58 -28.81 -26.72
CA ALA A 63 -26.49 -27.37 -26.84
C ALA A 63 -26.86 -26.65 -25.53
N VAL A 64 -27.95 -27.07 -24.88
CA VAL A 64 -28.40 -26.55 -23.58
C VAL A 64 -27.35 -26.81 -22.49
N THR A 65 -26.76 -28.01 -22.48
CA THR A 65 -25.69 -28.36 -21.54
C THR A 65 -24.47 -27.46 -21.71
N LEU A 66 -23.96 -27.33 -22.94
CA LEU A 66 -22.80 -26.48 -23.25
C LEU A 66 -23.07 -25.00 -22.90
N LEU A 67 -24.29 -24.53 -23.18
CA LEU A 67 -24.71 -23.17 -22.83
C LEU A 67 -24.74 -22.98 -21.31
N GLY A 68 -25.30 -23.94 -20.56
CA GLY A 68 -25.31 -23.90 -19.10
C GLY A 68 -23.91 -23.86 -18.50
N PHE A 69 -22.99 -24.70 -19.01
CA PHE A 69 -21.58 -24.65 -18.60
C PHE A 69 -20.94 -23.30 -18.92
N GLY A 70 -21.20 -22.74 -20.12
CA GLY A 70 -20.66 -21.44 -20.53
C GLY A 70 -21.14 -20.28 -19.64
N LEU A 71 -22.44 -20.23 -19.35
CA LEU A 71 -23.02 -19.22 -18.46
C LEU A 71 -22.47 -19.36 -17.04
N LYS A 72 -22.43 -20.58 -16.51
CA LYS A 72 -21.92 -20.83 -15.16
C LYS A 72 -20.43 -20.53 -15.02
N TYR A 73 -19.66 -20.84 -16.06
CA TYR A 73 -18.23 -20.49 -16.11
C TYR A 73 -18.02 -18.98 -16.04
N ARG A 74 -18.83 -18.21 -16.78
CA ARG A 74 -18.78 -16.74 -16.74
C ARG A 74 -19.12 -16.20 -15.35
N GLU A 75 -20.18 -16.73 -14.72
CA GLU A 75 -20.60 -16.32 -13.37
C GLU A 75 -19.50 -16.58 -12.33
N LEU A 76 -18.90 -17.78 -12.34
CA LEU A 76 -17.81 -18.15 -11.44
C LEU A 76 -16.57 -17.27 -11.66
N SER A 77 -16.22 -17.01 -12.92
CA SER A 77 -15.11 -16.11 -13.26
C SER A 77 -15.36 -14.69 -12.76
N GLU A 78 -16.57 -14.14 -12.91
CA GLU A 78 -16.92 -12.80 -12.41
C GLU A 78 -16.92 -12.76 -10.88
N ALA A 79 -17.35 -13.82 -10.21
CA ALA A 79 -17.28 -13.93 -8.75
C ALA A 79 -15.82 -13.98 -8.24
N GLU A 80 -14.96 -14.77 -8.88
CA GLU A 80 -13.53 -14.88 -8.56
C GLU A 80 -12.83 -13.54 -8.76
N GLN A 81 -13.08 -12.87 -9.89
CA GLN A 81 -12.55 -11.53 -10.16
C GLN A 81 -12.99 -10.52 -9.11
N ARG A 82 -14.28 -10.46 -8.76
CA ARG A 82 -14.78 -9.56 -7.70
C ARG A 82 -14.14 -9.84 -6.35
N GLY A 83 -13.95 -11.12 -6.01
CA GLY A 83 -13.24 -11.54 -4.80
C GLY A 83 -11.80 -11.03 -4.77
N ALA A 84 -11.07 -11.22 -5.86
CA ALA A 84 -9.69 -10.73 -6.01
C ALA A 84 -9.59 -9.21 -5.86
N VAL A 85 -10.47 -8.44 -6.52
CA VAL A 85 -10.46 -6.96 -6.39
C VAL A 85 -10.80 -6.52 -4.97
N ARG A 86 -11.75 -7.20 -4.31
CA ARG A 86 -12.12 -6.88 -2.92
C ARG A 86 -10.94 -7.06 -1.97
N LEU A 87 -10.26 -8.21 -2.05
CA LEU A 87 -9.09 -8.50 -1.20
C LEU A 87 -7.97 -7.48 -1.43
N LEU A 88 -7.72 -7.11 -2.69
CA LEU A 88 -6.76 -6.07 -3.04
C LEU A 88 -7.14 -4.70 -2.46
N ASN A 89 -8.41 -4.31 -2.52
CA ASN A 89 -8.88 -3.05 -1.96
C ASN A 89 -8.83 -3.03 -0.41
N GLU A 90 -9.02 -4.18 0.24
CA GLU A 90 -8.86 -4.36 1.69
C GLU A 90 -7.37 -4.26 2.09
N GLU A 91 -6.48 -4.93 1.35
CA GLU A 91 -5.03 -4.85 1.55
C GLU A 91 -4.51 -3.42 1.39
N LEU A 92 -4.86 -2.75 0.28
CA LEU A 92 -4.51 -1.35 0.07
C LEU A 92 -5.04 -0.42 1.16
N ALA A 93 -6.24 -0.70 1.71
CA ALA A 93 -6.78 0.09 2.81
C ALA A 93 -5.90 -0.02 4.07
N GLY A 94 -5.44 -1.23 4.38
CA GLY A 94 -4.51 -1.49 5.48
C GLY A 94 -3.17 -0.80 5.26
N ASP A 95 -2.57 -0.96 4.08
CA ASP A 95 -1.29 -0.33 3.74
C ASP A 95 -1.37 1.20 3.77
N LEU A 96 -2.50 1.77 3.34
CA LEU A 96 -2.75 3.21 3.41
C LEU A 96 -2.84 3.71 4.86
N GLN A 97 -3.44 2.93 5.76
CA GLN A 97 -3.44 3.26 7.18
C GLN A 97 -2.01 3.27 7.73
N VAL A 98 -1.20 2.27 7.38
CA VAL A 98 0.22 2.23 7.76
C VAL A 98 0.95 3.48 7.23
N ALA A 99 0.74 3.86 5.97
CA ALA A 99 1.34 5.08 5.41
C ALA A 99 0.95 6.35 6.18
N ARG A 100 -0.32 6.47 6.60
CA ARG A 100 -0.80 7.59 7.43
C ARG A 100 -0.15 7.60 8.82
N GLU A 101 0.04 6.44 9.44
CA GLU A 101 0.76 6.32 10.71
C GLU A 101 2.23 6.73 10.57
N LEU A 102 2.91 6.30 9.49
CA LEU A 102 4.27 6.75 9.17
C LEU A 102 4.34 8.27 9.04
N HIS A 103 3.31 8.91 8.49
CA HIS A 103 3.24 10.36 8.35
C HIS A 103 3.14 11.06 9.71
N LEU A 104 2.22 10.62 10.56
CA LEU A 104 2.06 11.15 11.92
C LEU A 104 3.34 10.98 12.76
N ASN A 105 4.00 9.83 12.63
CA ASN A 105 5.28 9.60 13.30
C ASN A 105 6.37 10.53 12.78
N THR A 106 6.43 10.78 11.47
CA THR A 106 7.40 11.69 10.85
C THR A 106 7.23 13.11 11.37
N VAL A 107 5.98 13.59 11.47
CA VAL A 107 5.66 14.88 12.09
C VAL A 107 6.10 14.91 13.55
N SER A 108 5.84 13.84 14.29
CA SER A 108 6.25 13.73 15.71
C SER A 108 7.77 13.78 15.87
N ILE A 109 8.52 13.07 15.02
CA ILE A 109 9.99 13.09 14.98
C ILE A 109 10.48 14.50 14.67
N LEU A 110 9.92 15.16 13.64
CA LEU A 110 10.28 16.52 13.28
C LEU A 110 10.09 17.49 14.45
N ASN A 111 8.93 17.48 15.10
CA ASN A 111 8.63 18.33 16.25
C ASN A 111 9.59 18.08 17.42
N ALA A 112 9.89 16.81 17.69
CA ALA A 112 10.79 16.41 18.77
C ALA A 112 12.24 16.86 18.50
N VAL A 113 12.70 16.76 17.25
CA VAL A 113 14.02 17.25 16.82
C VAL A 113 14.08 18.78 16.80
N GLN A 114 13.02 19.45 16.34
CA GLN A 114 12.92 20.92 16.36
C GLN A 114 12.98 21.48 17.78
N THR A 115 12.51 20.74 18.78
CA THR A 115 12.66 21.13 20.20
C THR A 115 14.14 21.23 20.58
N VAL A 116 14.96 20.23 20.22
CA VAL A 116 16.41 20.26 20.46
C VAL A 116 17.07 21.38 19.66
N SER A 117 16.71 21.49 18.38
CA SER A 117 17.21 22.53 17.46
C SER A 117 16.90 23.95 17.95
N GLY A 118 15.74 24.17 18.58
CA GLY A 118 15.35 25.44 19.17
C GLY A 118 16.15 25.78 20.44
N VAL A 119 16.45 24.78 21.28
CA VAL A 119 17.30 24.98 22.46
C VAL A 119 18.72 25.41 22.07
N LEU A 120 19.26 24.85 20.98
CA LEU A 120 20.57 25.25 20.43
C LEU A 120 20.60 26.70 19.91
N ARG A 121 19.45 27.34 19.74
CA ARG A 121 19.29 28.69 19.20
C ARG A 121 18.70 29.68 20.19
N HIS A 122 18.73 29.34 21.47
CA HIS A 122 18.05 30.12 22.49
C HIS A 122 18.71 31.50 22.69
N GLU A 123 17.95 32.59 22.51
CA GLU A 123 18.44 33.98 22.50
C GLU A 123 19.18 34.40 23.79
N LYS A 124 18.79 33.83 24.93
CA LYS A 124 19.46 34.09 26.23
C LYS A 124 20.88 33.51 26.36
N ILE A 125 21.34 32.72 25.38
CA ILE A 125 22.67 32.11 25.37
C ILE A 125 23.36 32.47 24.04
N PRO A 126 23.88 33.70 23.92
CA PRO A 126 24.54 34.20 22.71
C PRO A 126 25.54 33.24 22.08
N LEU A 127 26.36 32.56 22.89
CA LEU A 127 27.35 31.61 22.37
C LEU A 127 26.69 30.44 21.62
N LEU A 128 25.58 29.88 22.12
CA LEU A 128 24.85 28.83 21.41
C LEU A 128 24.26 29.35 20.09
N ALA A 129 23.58 30.50 20.14
CA ALA A 129 23.00 31.12 18.95
C ALA A 129 24.05 31.46 17.88
N ALA A 130 25.27 31.86 18.29
CA ALA A 130 26.38 32.12 17.40
C ALA A 130 26.92 30.84 16.74
N LEU A 131 26.98 29.72 17.48
CA LEU A 131 27.45 28.44 16.96
C LEU A 131 26.41 27.72 16.09
N PHE A 132 25.12 27.95 16.32
CA PHE A 132 24.02 27.32 15.61
C PHE A 132 23.18 28.38 14.87
N PRO A 133 23.69 28.97 13.77
CA PRO A 133 22.98 30.02 13.06
C PRO A 133 21.60 29.54 12.58
N ALA A 134 20.62 30.45 12.62
CA ALA A 134 19.26 30.20 12.11
C ALA A 134 19.25 29.87 10.61
N GLU A 135 20.28 30.30 9.89
CA GLU A 135 20.45 30.01 8.47
C GLU A 135 20.62 28.51 8.22
N ASN A 136 21.25 27.76 9.13
CA ASN A 136 21.51 26.33 8.94
C ASN A 136 20.22 25.50 8.76
N ILE A 137 19.13 25.93 9.43
CA ILE A 137 17.81 25.30 9.35
C ILE A 137 16.93 25.86 8.24
N ASP A 138 17.34 26.96 7.60
CA ASP A 138 16.67 27.51 6.45
C ASP A 138 17.04 26.69 5.20
N LEU A 139 16.10 25.83 4.78
CA LEU A 139 16.27 24.98 3.60
C LEU A 139 16.21 25.76 2.28
N SER A 140 15.79 27.03 2.29
CA SER A 140 15.79 27.89 1.11
C SER A 140 17.18 28.46 0.80
N LYS A 141 18.04 28.58 1.82
CA LYS A 141 19.44 29.02 1.67
C LYS A 141 20.30 27.84 1.24
N ILE A 142 21.29 28.07 0.38
CA ILE A 142 22.29 27.06 0.02
C ILE A 142 23.47 27.18 0.98
N ILE A 143 23.49 26.34 2.02
CA ILE A 143 24.59 26.30 2.99
C ILE A 143 25.41 25.03 2.76
N PRO A 144 26.72 25.16 2.55
CA PRO A 144 27.59 23.99 2.42
C PRO A 144 27.78 23.35 3.80
N ALA A 145 27.38 22.08 3.92
CA ALA A 145 27.66 21.25 5.09
C ALA A 145 29.15 20.87 5.12
N SER A 146 30.02 21.84 5.40
CA SER A 146 31.45 21.74 5.21
C SER A 146 32.26 22.33 6.36
N LEU A 147 33.49 21.84 6.52
CA LEU A 147 34.44 22.36 7.50
C LEU A 147 34.72 23.88 7.33
N PRO A 148 34.88 24.42 6.10
CA PRO A 148 35.00 25.87 5.89
C PRO A 148 33.83 26.68 6.47
N TYR A 149 32.59 26.20 6.35
CA TYR A 149 31.43 26.90 6.90
C TYR A 149 31.46 26.90 8.44
N ALA A 150 31.77 25.76 9.06
CA ALA A 150 31.91 25.68 10.51
C ALA A 150 33.02 26.59 11.03
N ARG A 151 34.15 26.68 10.32
CA ARG A 151 35.24 27.62 10.62
C ARG A 151 34.76 29.06 10.53
N GLN A 152 33.99 29.42 9.50
CA GLN A 152 33.41 30.77 9.38
C GLN A 152 32.48 31.09 10.55
N VAL A 153 31.62 30.16 10.95
CA VAL A 153 30.72 30.31 12.11
C VAL A 153 31.52 30.50 13.40
N LEU A 154 32.55 29.69 13.62
CA LEU A 154 33.40 29.79 14.80
C LEU A 154 34.20 31.10 14.84
N THR A 155 34.73 31.54 13.70
CA THR A 155 35.40 32.84 13.57
C THR A 155 34.43 33.99 13.89
N ALA A 156 33.20 33.96 13.39
CA ALA A 156 32.20 34.99 13.71
C ALA A 156 31.83 35.00 15.21
N ALA A 157 31.73 33.83 15.85
CA ALA A 157 31.52 33.72 17.29
C ALA A 157 32.73 34.27 18.10
N LYS A 158 33.95 34.10 17.57
CA LYS A 158 35.15 34.67 18.17
C LYS A 158 35.22 36.19 17.99
N ASP A 159 34.97 36.69 16.79
CA ASP A 159 35.03 38.12 16.45
C ASP A 159 33.98 38.94 17.22
N SER A 160 32.85 38.33 17.57
CA SER A 160 31.82 38.94 18.44
C SER A 160 32.18 38.91 19.93
N GLY A 161 33.29 38.29 20.32
CA GLY A 161 33.77 38.20 21.70
C GLY A 161 33.03 37.20 22.59
N VAL A 162 31.95 36.57 22.11
CA VAL A 162 31.14 35.64 22.91
C VAL A 162 31.86 34.33 23.21
N LEU A 163 32.83 33.94 22.38
CA LEU A 163 33.63 32.73 22.59
C LEU A 163 34.65 32.91 23.73
N ASP A 164 35.16 34.13 23.93
CA ASP A 164 36.18 34.43 24.95
C ASP A 164 35.55 34.88 26.29
N ASP A 165 34.24 35.16 26.33
CA ASP A 165 33.53 35.53 27.55
C ASP A 165 33.30 34.32 28.48
N SER A 166 34.00 34.32 29.61
CA SER A 166 33.89 33.29 30.66
C SER A 166 32.46 33.10 31.21
N SER A 167 31.64 34.16 31.24
CA SER A 167 30.24 34.11 31.65
C SER A 167 29.41 33.35 30.64
N GLU A 168 29.61 33.61 29.34
CA GLU A 168 28.94 32.91 28.24
C GLU A 168 29.38 31.45 28.14
N GLN A 169 30.66 31.15 28.32
CA GLN A 169 31.18 29.78 28.42
C GLN A 169 30.51 29.00 29.56
N ARG A 170 30.29 29.65 30.73
CA ARG A 170 29.58 29.03 31.85
C ARG A 170 28.09 28.79 31.52
N LYS A 171 27.42 29.73 30.87
CA LYS A 171 26.03 29.56 30.41
C LYS A 171 25.92 28.43 29.39
N PHE A 172 26.84 28.37 28.43
CA PHE A 172 26.94 27.29 27.45
C PHE A 172 27.09 25.93 28.14
N ALA A 173 28.01 25.79 29.11
CA ALA A 173 28.20 24.52 29.83
C ALA A 173 26.95 24.08 30.62
N LEU A 174 26.23 25.02 31.23
CA LEU A 174 24.96 24.73 31.93
C LEU A 174 23.86 24.31 30.94
N ALA A 175 23.75 25.01 29.81
CA ALA A 175 22.81 24.70 28.76
C ALA A 175 23.11 23.34 28.12
N ALA A 176 24.37 23.05 27.83
CA ALA A 176 24.83 21.76 27.32
C ALA A 176 24.32 20.61 28.18
N ARG A 177 24.50 20.68 29.51
CA ARG A 177 24.01 19.67 30.46
C ARG A 177 22.49 19.54 30.46
N ALA A 178 21.76 20.66 30.39
CA ALA A 178 20.30 20.65 30.33
C ALA A 178 19.81 20.01 29.01
N THR A 179 20.44 20.38 27.89
CA THR A 179 20.12 19.87 26.55
C THR A 179 20.42 18.38 26.42
N THR A 180 21.48 17.86 27.04
CA THR A 180 21.76 16.42 27.07
C THR A 180 20.56 15.62 27.59
N ARG A 181 19.89 16.09 28.65
CA ARG A 181 18.69 15.42 29.17
C ARG A 181 17.54 15.44 28.17
N THR A 182 17.31 16.59 27.53
CA THR A 182 16.31 16.73 26.47
C THR A 182 16.61 15.77 25.31
N ILE A 183 17.87 15.69 24.87
CA ILE A 183 18.29 14.79 23.80
C ILE A 183 18.02 13.33 24.15
N GLN A 184 18.33 12.88 25.37
CA GLN A 184 18.06 11.49 25.77
C GLN A 184 16.57 11.16 25.76
N THR A 185 15.72 12.07 26.27
CA THR A 185 14.26 11.92 26.17
C THR A 185 13.80 11.85 24.72
N THR A 186 14.28 12.77 23.87
CA THR A 186 13.94 12.81 22.44
C THR A 186 14.40 11.54 21.73
N LYS A 187 15.60 11.03 22.02
CA LYS A 187 16.09 9.75 21.48
C LYS A 187 15.17 8.60 21.84
N GLY A 188 14.77 8.49 23.11
CA GLY A 188 13.82 7.45 23.56
C GLY A 188 12.47 7.53 22.84
N VAL A 189 11.94 8.73 22.59
CA VAL A 189 10.73 8.93 21.78
C VAL A 189 10.95 8.43 20.35
N ILE A 190 12.03 8.83 19.69
CA ILE A 190 12.33 8.40 18.31
C ILE A 190 12.53 6.89 18.24
N GLU A 191 13.25 6.29 19.19
CA GLU A 191 13.46 4.84 19.29
C GLU A 191 12.13 4.09 19.49
N SER A 192 11.21 4.64 20.28
CA SER A 192 9.87 4.05 20.46
C SER A 192 9.03 4.09 19.19
N LEU A 193 9.24 5.09 18.33
CA LEU A 193 8.56 5.24 17.04
C LEU A 193 9.27 4.45 15.93
N ALA A 194 10.56 4.15 16.12
CA ALA A 194 11.33 3.36 15.19
C ALA A 194 10.75 1.95 15.06
N ASP A 195 10.75 1.46 13.83
CA ASP A 195 10.40 0.07 13.51
C ASP A 195 11.60 -0.62 12.88
N THR A 196 12.64 -0.80 13.71
CA THR A 196 13.94 -1.35 13.29
C THR A 196 13.81 -2.79 12.81
N ALA A 197 12.85 -3.54 13.36
CA ALA A 197 12.58 -4.93 12.98
C ALA A 197 11.69 -5.05 11.73
N GLY A 198 11.06 -3.95 11.27
CA GLY A 198 10.14 -3.97 10.15
C GLY A 198 8.80 -4.67 10.44
N SER A 199 8.48 -4.91 11.70
CA SER A 199 7.32 -5.72 12.10
C SER A 199 6.09 -4.89 12.46
N ARG A 200 6.25 -3.59 12.74
CA ARG A 200 5.12 -2.73 13.16
C ARG A 200 4.41 -2.10 11.97
N TYR A 201 5.18 -1.58 11.00
CA TYR A 201 4.66 -0.87 9.84
C TYR A 201 4.87 -1.71 8.59
N VAL A 202 4.20 -2.85 8.54
CA VAL A 202 4.31 -3.82 7.44
C VAL A 202 3.43 -3.36 6.27
N ILE A 203 4.03 -3.20 5.11
CA ILE A 203 3.32 -3.07 3.83
C ILE A 203 3.27 -4.45 3.18
N THR A 204 2.07 -4.98 2.99
CA THR A 204 1.87 -6.31 2.38
C THR A 204 1.65 -6.20 0.88
N SER A 205 1.95 -7.28 0.15
CA SER A 205 1.52 -7.47 -1.24
C SER A 205 0.97 -8.88 -1.46
N ALA A 206 0.64 -9.60 -0.37
CA ALA A 206 0.26 -11.00 -0.44
C ALA A 206 -1.00 -11.19 -1.29
N SER A 207 -1.99 -10.31 -1.13
CA SER A 207 -3.23 -10.35 -1.90
C SER A 207 -2.98 -10.00 -3.37
N TRP A 208 -2.14 -9.00 -3.62
CA TRP A 208 -1.69 -8.65 -4.97
C TRP A 208 -1.02 -9.84 -5.68
N ASP A 209 0.00 -10.42 -5.05
CA ASP A 209 0.82 -11.48 -5.64
C ASP A 209 -0.01 -12.77 -5.87
N ALA A 210 -0.86 -13.14 -4.90
CA ALA A 210 -1.71 -14.32 -4.99
C ALA A 210 -2.78 -14.20 -6.08
N ASN A 211 -3.32 -12.99 -6.29
CA ASN A 211 -4.43 -12.77 -7.23
C ASN A 211 -3.99 -12.21 -8.59
N LEU A 212 -2.69 -11.95 -8.81
CA LEU A 212 -2.17 -11.39 -10.05
C LEU A 212 -2.65 -12.13 -11.32
N PRO A 213 -2.71 -13.47 -11.38
CA PRO A 213 -3.23 -14.17 -12.57
C PRO A 213 -4.71 -13.89 -12.86
N ILE A 214 -5.51 -13.64 -11.82
CA ILE A 214 -6.93 -13.30 -11.93
C ILE A 214 -7.06 -11.84 -12.35
N LEU A 215 -6.32 -10.94 -11.70
CA LEU A 215 -6.33 -9.50 -11.96
C LEU A 215 -5.90 -9.17 -13.40
N ARG A 216 -4.96 -9.92 -13.99
CA ARG A 216 -4.59 -9.78 -15.41
C ARG A 216 -5.73 -10.06 -16.39
N LYS A 217 -6.77 -10.80 -15.96
CA LYS A 217 -7.97 -11.06 -16.77
C LYS A 217 -9.05 -10.00 -16.56
N VAL A 218 -8.91 -9.17 -15.53
CA VAL A 218 -9.86 -8.09 -15.20
C VAL A 218 -9.45 -6.85 -15.99
N HIS A 219 -10.22 -6.49 -17.03
CA HIS A 219 -9.94 -5.30 -17.84
C HIS A 219 -10.07 -3.97 -17.07
N VAL A 220 -10.63 -4.01 -15.87
CA VAL A 220 -10.95 -2.84 -15.06
C VAL A 220 -9.76 -2.37 -14.22
N ILE A 221 -8.76 -3.24 -14.00
CA ILE A 221 -7.58 -2.90 -13.19
C ILE A 221 -6.36 -2.80 -14.09
N ASP A 222 -5.75 -1.62 -14.10
CA ASP A 222 -4.42 -1.46 -14.68
C ASP A 222 -3.38 -2.08 -13.73
N VAL A 223 -2.90 -3.26 -14.12
CA VAL A 223 -1.90 -4.03 -13.37
C VAL A 223 -0.61 -3.23 -13.17
N SER A 224 -0.21 -2.43 -14.16
CA SER A 224 1.02 -1.62 -14.08
C SER A 224 0.86 -0.49 -13.07
N ARG A 225 -0.31 0.17 -13.10
CA ARG A 225 -0.66 1.23 -12.13
C ARG A 225 -0.65 0.67 -10.71
N MET A 226 -1.29 -0.47 -10.48
CA MET A 226 -1.33 -1.15 -9.18
C MET A 226 0.07 -1.53 -8.67
N GLN A 227 0.91 -2.13 -9.53
CA GLN A 227 2.28 -2.47 -9.16
C GLN A 227 3.08 -1.23 -8.73
N SER A 228 2.86 -0.10 -9.40
CA SER A 228 3.48 1.18 -9.03
C SER A 228 3.06 1.64 -7.63
N LEU A 229 1.78 1.50 -7.26
CA LEU A 229 1.29 1.87 -5.93
C LEU A 229 1.95 1.05 -4.81
N TYR A 230 2.06 -0.26 -4.99
CA TYR A 230 2.76 -1.11 -4.01
C TYR A 230 4.26 -0.78 -3.92
N ASN A 231 4.90 -0.49 -5.04
CA ASN A 231 6.31 -0.05 -5.04
C ASN A 231 6.47 1.28 -4.30
N ASP A 232 5.54 2.21 -4.50
CA ASP A 232 5.50 3.49 -3.81
C ASP A 232 5.32 3.32 -2.30
N LEU A 233 4.40 2.46 -1.85
CA LEU A 233 4.21 2.15 -0.43
C LEU A 233 5.46 1.56 0.22
N ARG A 234 6.14 0.62 -0.46
CA ARG A 234 7.41 0.05 0.03
C ARG A 234 8.53 1.09 0.08
N LEU A 235 8.61 1.97 -0.91
CA LEU A 235 9.58 3.06 -0.93
C LEU A 235 9.34 4.04 0.22
N LEU A 236 8.08 4.39 0.50
CA LEU A 236 7.72 5.21 1.65
C LEU A 236 8.20 4.58 2.96
N ARG A 237 7.93 3.28 3.14
CA ARG A 237 8.39 2.54 4.33
C ARG A 237 9.92 2.52 4.48
N THR A 238 10.63 2.40 3.36
CA THR A 238 12.10 2.42 3.34
C THR A 238 12.63 3.79 3.72
N ASN A 239 12.09 4.85 3.12
CA ASN A 239 12.47 6.24 3.39
C ASN A 239 12.16 6.66 4.83
N TYR A 240 11.11 6.11 5.44
CA TYR A 240 10.86 6.30 6.87
C TYR A 240 12.04 5.86 7.74
N GLY A 241 12.64 4.70 7.44
CA GLY A 241 13.84 4.22 8.14
C GLY A 241 15.03 5.16 7.98
N VAL A 242 15.17 5.76 6.80
CA VAL A 242 16.20 6.78 6.51
C VAL A 242 16.00 8.03 7.38
N VAL A 243 14.75 8.52 7.54
CA VAL A 243 14.43 9.64 8.43
C VAL A 243 14.78 9.33 9.89
N ILE A 244 14.41 8.15 10.38
CA ILE A 244 14.77 7.69 11.74
C ILE A 244 16.29 7.72 11.92
N ASN A 245 17.05 7.12 11.01
CA ASN A 245 18.50 7.04 11.12
C ASN A 245 19.18 8.41 11.11
N HIS A 246 18.73 9.34 10.25
CA HIS A 246 19.28 10.70 10.22
C HIS A 246 18.89 11.50 11.47
N SER A 247 17.68 11.30 12.01
CA SER A 247 17.27 11.95 13.26
C SER A 247 18.12 11.48 14.45
N GLN A 248 18.41 10.19 14.54
CA GLN A 248 19.27 9.62 15.58
C GLN A 248 20.73 10.07 15.41
N SER A 249 21.22 10.12 14.17
CA SER A 249 22.56 10.64 13.84
C SER A 249 22.70 12.11 14.26
N TYR A 250 21.72 12.96 13.95
CA TYR A 250 21.73 14.36 14.39
C TYR A 250 21.76 14.49 15.91
N LEU A 251 20.85 13.80 16.62
CA LEU A 251 20.82 13.86 18.08
C LEU A 251 22.09 13.33 18.74
N SER A 252 22.73 12.34 18.13
CA SER A 252 24.04 11.84 18.58
C SER A 252 25.13 12.86 18.35
N ALA A 253 25.19 13.46 17.16
CA ALA A 253 26.15 14.53 16.85
C ALA A 253 26.02 15.71 17.84
N VAL A 254 24.79 16.17 18.13
CA VAL A 254 24.56 17.23 19.11
C VAL A 254 25.02 16.80 20.51
N ASN A 255 24.65 15.60 20.95
CA ASN A 255 25.05 15.09 22.27
C ASN A 255 26.56 15.01 22.39
N ASP A 256 27.23 14.51 21.37
CA ASP A 256 28.67 14.36 21.33
C ASP A 256 29.32 15.73 21.39
N PHE A 257 28.88 16.70 20.58
CA PHE A 257 29.38 18.08 20.61
C PHE A 257 29.23 18.73 22.00
N LEU A 258 28.05 18.65 22.61
CA LEU A 258 27.76 19.27 23.90
C LEU A 258 28.44 18.59 25.09
N SER A 259 28.77 17.29 24.98
CA SER A 259 29.42 16.53 26.05
C SER A 259 30.94 16.62 26.02
N SER A 260 31.52 17.41 25.11
CA SER A 260 32.96 17.61 25.00
C SER A 260 33.58 18.17 26.29
N PRO A 261 34.65 17.56 26.84
CA PRO A 261 35.53 18.25 27.78
C PRO A 261 36.51 19.21 27.09
N GLU A 262 36.74 19.04 25.79
CA GLU A 262 37.65 19.86 24.97
C GLU A 262 36.99 21.17 24.53
N PRO A 263 37.79 22.22 24.25
CA PRO A 263 37.31 23.46 23.64
C PRO A 263 36.47 23.21 22.39
N ILE A 264 35.60 24.17 22.07
CA ILE A 264 34.77 24.13 20.86
C ILE A 264 35.69 24.03 19.63
N ASP A 265 35.55 22.93 18.89
CA ASP A 265 36.33 22.60 17.71
C ASP A 265 35.49 22.72 16.42
N GLU A 266 36.14 23.17 15.35
CA GLU A 266 35.55 23.37 14.03
C GLU A 266 35.08 22.05 13.39
N TYR A 267 35.79 20.94 13.61
CA TYR A 267 35.41 19.66 13.01
C TYR A 267 34.12 19.14 13.60
N ARG A 268 33.99 19.15 14.92
CA ARG A 268 32.76 18.72 15.60
C ARG A 268 31.59 19.65 15.33
N LEU A 269 31.83 20.96 15.28
CA LEU A 269 30.81 21.91 14.88
C LEU A 269 30.32 21.62 13.45
N SER A 270 31.23 21.35 12.52
CA SER A 270 30.89 20.99 11.14
C SER A 270 30.03 19.73 11.06
N HIS A 271 30.35 18.71 11.87
CA HIS A 271 29.60 17.47 11.91
C HIS A 271 28.16 17.69 12.38
N VAL A 272 27.94 18.47 13.45
CA VAL A 272 26.58 18.74 13.95
C VAL A 272 25.77 19.56 12.96
N LEU A 273 26.36 20.63 12.39
CA LEU A 273 25.67 21.48 11.42
C LEU A 273 25.29 20.69 10.16
N ALA A 274 26.18 19.83 9.68
CA ALA A 274 25.93 18.92 8.56
C ALA A 274 24.81 17.92 8.87
N ALA A 275 24.85 17.28 10.04
CA ALA A 275 23.86 16.29 10.45
C ALA A 275 22.46 16.92 10.61
N GLU A 276 22.37 18.12 11.18
CA GLU A 276 21.10 18.86 11.31
C GLU A 276 20.48 19.15 9.95
N ARG A 277 21.30 19.69 9.04
CA ARG A 277 20.85 20.09 7.72
C ARG A 277 20.42 18.89 6.89
N LEU A 278 21.20 17.81 6.93
CA LEU A 278 20.85 16.55 6.28
C LEU A 278 19.52 16.01 6.79
N PHE A 279 19.32 15.96 8.11
CA PHE A 279 18.05 15.54 8.69
C PHE A 279 16.88 16.39 8.20
N LEU A 280 16.99 17.72 8.25
CA LEU A 280 15.93 18.64 7.84
C LEU A 280 15.60 18.53 6.36
N MET A 281 16.61 18.38 5.49
CA MET A 281 16.40 18.13 4.07
C MET A 281 15.66 16.81 3.84
N THR A 282 16.12 15.72 4.48
CA THR A 282 15.53 14.40 4.30
C THR A 282 14.09 14.34 4.81
N VAL A 283 13.81 14.87 6.00
CA VAL A 283 12.46 14.85 6.57
C VAL A 283 11.48 15.73 5.79
N SER A 284 11.94 16.88 5.26
CA SER A 284 11.11 17.76 4.42
C SER A 284 10.72 17.08 3.10
N VAL A 285 11.71 16.52 2.38
CA VAL A 285 11.46 15.79 1.12
C VAL A 285 10.57 14.59 1.36
N TYR A 286 10.84 13.82 2.41
CA TYR A 286 10.06 12.64 2.75
C TYR A 286 8.62 12.99 3.15
N SER A 287 8.42 13.97 4.03
CA SER A 287 7.09 14.37 4.48
C SER A 287 6.21 14.85 3.31
N LYS A 288 6.79 15.61 2.38
CA LYS A 288 6.09 16.04 1.15
C LYS A 288 5.71 14.84 0.28
N SER A 289 6.68 13.98 -0.02
CA SER A 289 6.46 12.78 -0.84
C SER A 289 5.41 11.85 -0.24
N LEU A 290 5.39 11.71 1.08
CA LEU A 290 4.45 10.88 1.81
C LEU A 290 3.02 11.43 1.71
N ALA A 291 2.83 12.73 1.91
CA ALA A 291 1.52 13.37 1.77
C ALA A 291 0.96 13.22 0.33
N GLU A 292 1.78 13.51 -0.68
CA GLU A 292 1.41 13.39 -2.09
C GLU A 292 1.04 11.93 -2.46
N LYS A 293 1.85 10.96 -2.05
CA LYS A 293 1.60 9.54 -2.38
C LYS A 293 0.37 8.98 -1.65
N ILE A 294 0.12 9.37 -0.39
CA ILE A 294 -1.10 8.99 0.35
C ILE A 294 -2.34 9.47 -0.39
N GLU A 295 -2.35 10.71 -0.87
CA GLU A 295 -3.48 11.27 -1.64
C GLU A 295 -3.71 10.50 -2.94
N VAL A 296 -2.63 10.25 -3.69
CA VAL A 296 -2.71 9.45 -4.93
C VAL A 296 -3.30 8.06 -4.63
N ILE A 297 -2.75 7.33 -3.66
CA ILE A 297 -3.21 5.97 -3.33
C ILE A 297 -4.68 5.96 -2.85
N ASP A 298 -5.11 6.94 -2.06
CA ASP A 298 -6.50 7.03 -1.58
C ASP A 298 -7.48 7.30 -2.74
N LYS A 299 -7.08 8.16 -3.69
CA LYS A 299 -7.85 8.41 -4.92
C LYS A 299 -7.98 7.14 -5.76
N GLU A 300 -6.86 6.45 -6.02
CA GLU A 300 -6.82 5.19 -6.77
C GLU A 300 -7.72 4.11 -6.16
N ARG A 301 -7.62 3.95 -4.84
CA ARG A 301 -8.47 3.03 -4.09
C ARG A 301 -9.95 3.37 -4.25
N THR A 302 -10.30 4.65 -4.21
CA THR A 302 -11.68 5.11 -4.39
C THR A 302 -12.18 4.85 -5.82
N GLU A 303 -11.34 5.03 -6.84
CA GLU A 303 -11.63 4.65 -8.23
C GLU A 303 -11.91 3.14 -8.33
N ILE A 304 -11.02 2.30 -7.79
CA ILE A 304 -11.17 0.83 -7.79
C ILE A 304 -12.47 0.41 -7.09
N ARG A 305 -12.76 0.99 -5.92
CA ARG A 305 -14.00 0.72 -5.19
C ARG A 305 -15.24 1.12 -5.99
N THR A 306 -15.21 2.26 -6.67
CA THR A 306 -16.32 2.73 -7.50
C THR A 306 -16.55 1.79 -8.69
N MET A 307 -15.47 1.35 -9.33
CA MET A 307 -15.51 0.37 -10.40
C MET A 307 -16.05 -0.99 -9.92
N MET A 308 -15.67 -1.46 -8.72
CA MET A 308 -16.25 -2.67 -8.13
C MET A 308 -17.76 -2.56 -7.93
N ILE A 309 -18.25 -1.42 -7.45
CA ILE A 309 -19.68 -1.19 -7.23
C ILE A 309 -20.41 -1.21 -8.58
N ALA A 310 -19.85 -0.59 -9.62
CA ALA A 310 -20.42 -0.62 -10.97
C ALA A 310 -20.50 -2.05 -11.54
N LEU A 311 -19.48 -2.88 -11.30
CA LEU A 311 -19.47 -4.30 -11.69
C LEU A 311 -20.49 -5.14 -10.89
N GLY A 312 -20.75 -4.80 -9.62
CA GLY A 312 -21.71 -5.49 -8.77
C GLY A 312 -23.18 -5.09 -9.02
N GLY A 313 -23.44 -3.80 -9.26
CA GLY A 313 -24.78 -3.22 -9.39
C GLY A 313 -25.57 -3.71 -10.59
N ASN A 314 -24.92 -4.13 -11.67
CA ASN A 314 -25.60 -4.67 -12.85
C ASN A 314 -26.22 -6.07 -12.65
N SER A 315 -25.88 -6.77 -11.56
CA SER A 315 -26.47 -8.07 -11.25
C SER A 315 -27.74 -7.99 -10.40
N ALA A 316 -27.96 -6.90 -9.65
CA ALA A 316 -29.15 -6.73 -8.82
C ALA A 316 -30.33 -6.08 -9.58
N ILE A 317 -30.06 -5.21 -10.56
CA ILE A 317 -31.12 -4.48 -11.29
C ILE A 317 -31.90 -5.39 -12.26
N ASN A 318 -31.36 -6.55 -12.65
CA ASN A 318 -32.04 -7.51 -13.53
C ASN A 318 -32.89 -8.58 -12.81
N LEU A 319 -32.89 -8.63 -11.47
CA LEU A 319 -33.72 -9.59 -10.72
C LEU A 319 -35.02 -8.98 -10.16
N GLU A 320 -35.12 -7.64 -10.07
CA GLU A 320 -36.36 -6.97 -9.64
C GLU A 320 -37.24 -6.51 -10.82
N THR A 321 -36.69 -6.30 -12.00
CA THR A 321 -37.48 -5.94 -13.20
C THR A 321 -38.24 -7.12 -13.82
N THR A 322 -37.98 -8.36 -13.39
CA THR A 322 -38.77 -9.54 -13.82
C THR A 322 -39.90 -9.91 -12.85
N LYS A 323 -40.03 -9.24 -11.68
CA LYS A 323 -41.12 -9.49 -10.72
C LYS A 323 -42.22 -8.42 -10.69
N ALA A 324 -42.06 -7.30 -11.41
CA ALA A 324 -43.06 -6.22 -11.45
C ALA A 324 -44.01 -6.28 -12.67
N GLY A 325 -44.13 -7.45 -13.32
CA GLY A 325 -44.93 -7.63 -14.54
C GLY A 325 -45.99 -8.72 -14.44
N VAL A 326 -46.73 -8.81 -13.33
CA VAL A 326 -48.02 -9.54 -13.30
C VAL A 326 -49.00 -8.72 -12.47
N ILE A 327 -49.78 -7.92 -13.19
CA ILE A 327 -51.00 -7.25 -12.72
C ILE A 327 -52.15 -8.27 -12.83
N PRO A 328 -53.14 -8.22 -11.94
CA PRO A 328 -54.53 -8.13 -12.41
C PRO A 328 -55.13 -6.74 -12.19
#